data_AF-A0AAD7TPS7-F1
#
_entry.id   AF-A0AAD7TPS7-F1
#
_cell.length_a   1.000
_cell.length_b   1.000
_cell.length_c   1.000
_cell.angle_alpha   90.00
_cell.angle_beta   90.00
_cell.angle_gamma   90.00
#
_symmetry.space_group_name_H-M   'P 1'
#
loop_
_entity.id
_entity.type
_entity.pdbx_description
1 polymer ?
#
loop_
_entity_poly.entity_id
_entity_poly.type
_entity_poly.pdbx_seq_one_letter_code
_entity_poly.pdbx_strand_id
1 'polypeptide(L)'
;MSSASPPPTRVFTDPPNYQFPTHRLARVLRNPEKQPLVLVACGSFSPVTYLHLRMFEMAKDYVRQNTDFEIVGGYLSPVSDQYKKPGLLSAHHRVNMCNLAAEQTSQWLMVDPWEAFQSYQRTAVVLDHFEHEINVKRGGIETPDGARKPAR
;
A
#
# COMPACT_ATOMS: atom_id res chain seq x y z
N MET A 1 -30.67 -12.04 8.21
CA MET A 1 -29.35 -12.53 7.79
C MET A 1 -29.15 -12.09 6.35
N SER A 2 -28.50 -10.95 6.12
CA SER A 2 -28.26 -10.43 4.77
C SER A 2 -26.99 -11.08 4.25
N SER A 3 -27.12 -12.10 3.40
CA SER A 3 -25.99 -12.66 2.66
C SER A 3 -25.53 -11.63 1.64
N ALA A 4 -24.51 -10.84 1.97
CA ALA A 4 -23.83 -10.00 1.00
C ALA A 4 -23.20 -10.93 -0.05
N SER A 5 -23.59 -10.74 -1.31
CA SER A 5 -22.94 -11.38 -2.45
C SER A 5 -21.44 -11.12 -2.39
N PRO A 6 -20.56 -12.09 -2.72
CA PRO A 6 -19.14 -11.80 -2.82
C PRO A 6 -18.95 -10.66 -3.83
N PRO A 7 -18.11 -9.64 -3.51
CA PRO A 7 -17.86 -8.55 -4.43
C PRO A 7 -17.36 -9.12 -5.77
N PRO A 8 -17.73 -8.53 -6.91
CA PRO A 8 -17.25 -8.99 -8.21
C PRO A 8 -15.73 -9.02 -8.19
N THR A 9 -15.14 -10.17 -8.53
CA THR A 9 -13.69 -10.34 -8.54
C THR A 9 -13.11 -9.42 -9.60
N ARG A 10 -12.56 -8.27 -9.17
CA ARG A 10 -11.84 -7.36 -10.06
C ARG A 10 -10.63 -8.09 -10.60
N VAL A 11 -10.51 -8.14 -11.92
CA VAL A 11 -9.33 -8.70 -12.59
C VAL A 11 -8.29 -7.58 -12.67
N PHE A 12 -7.11 -7.83 -12.10
CA PHE A 12 -5.96 -6.94 -12.19
C PHE A 12 -4.98 -7.47 -13.22
N THR A 13 -4.48 -6.57 -14.08
CA THR A 13 -3.45 -6.91 -15.08
C THR A 13 -2.14 -6.30 -14.61
N ASP A 14 -1.16 -7.14 -14.34
CA ASP A 14 0.13 -6.69 -13.82
C ASP A 14 1.05 -6.22 -14.97
N PRO A 15 1.85 -5.16 -14.76
CA PRO A 15 2.85 -4.76 -15.74
C PRO A 15 3.94 -5.84 -15.87
N PRO A 16 4.70 -5.87 -16.99
CA PRO A 16 5.78 -6.83 -17.18
C PRO A 16 6.79 -6.81 -16.03
N ASN A 17 7.18 -7.98 -15.52
CA ASN A 17 8.10 -8.15 -14.39
C ASN A 17 7.65 -7.53 -13.06
N TYR A 18 6.36 -7.22 -12.92
CA TYR A 18 5.81 -6.73 -11.67
C TYR A 18 5.86 -7.78 -10.57
N GLN A 19 6.25 -7.35 -9.38
CA GLN A 19 6.09 -8.11 -8.15
C GLN A 19 5.62 -7.15 -7.06
N PHE A 20 4.54 -7.52 -6.39
CA PHE A 20 4.05 -6.73 -5.26
C PHE A 20 5.10 -6.70 -4.13
N PRO A 21 5.55 -5.50 -3.70
CA PRO A 21 6.62 -5.39 -2.71
C PRO A 21 6.16 -5.92 -1.34
N THR A 22 6.89 -6.90 -0.79
CA THR A 22 6.58 -7.44 0.56
C THR A 22 7.76 -7.42 1.52
N HIS A 23 8.91 -6.88 1.12
CA HIS A 23 10.15 -7.01 1.87
C HIS A 23 10.12 -6.32 3.25
N ARG A 24 9.21 -5.35 3.45
CA ARG A 24 8.92 -4.69 4.75
C ARG A 24 7.49 -4.92 5.24
N LEU A 25 6.73 -5.82 4.61
CA LEU A 25 5.39 -6.19 5.07
C LEU A 25 5.53 -7.20 6.22
N ALA A 26 5.01 -6.85 7.40
CA ALA A 26 4.96 -7.76 8.53
C ALA A 26 4.04 -8.94 8.20
N ARG A 27 4.57 -10.16 8.28
CA ARG A 27 3.82 -11.39 7.98
C ARG A 27 2.99 -11.89 9.16
N VAL A 28 3.45 -11.58 10.37
CA VAL A 28 2.83 -12.01 11.64
C VAL A 28 2.55 -10.78 12.50
N LEU A 29 1.35 -10.67 13.05
CA LEU A 29 0.98 -9.65 14.03
C LEU A 29 1.78 -9.80 15.32
N ARG A 30 2.07 -8.68 15.99
CA ARG A 30 2.66 -8.71 17.33
C ARG A 30 1.61 -8.90 18.41
N ASN A 31 0.42 -8.31 18.23
CA ASN A 31 -0.70 -8.50 19.14
C ASN A 31 -1.85 -9.22 18.41
N PRO A 32 -2.21 -10.46 18.81
CA PRO A 32 -3.29 -11.22 18.17
C PRO A 32 -4.65 -10.53 18.29
N GLU A 33 -4.88 -9.69 19.31
CA GLU A 33 -6.15 -8.99 19.52
C GLU A 33 -6.33 -7.83 18.52
N LYS A 34 -5.24 -7.28 17.99
CA LYS A 34 -5.29 -6.15 17.07
C LYS A 34 -5.74 -6.55 15.66
N GLN A 35 -6.24 -5.56 14.93
CA GLN A 35 -6.57 -5.70 13.52
C GLN A 35 -5.39 -5.22 12.65
N PRO A 36 -4.87 -6.02 11.70
CA PRO A 36 -3.81 -5.58 10.79
C PRO A 36 -4.30 -4.42 9.92
N LEU A 37 -3.45 -3.42 9.74
CA LEU A 37 -3.71 -2.22 8.93
C LEU A 37 -2.53 -1.94 8.00
N VAL A 38 -2.82 -1.66 6.72
CA VAL A 38 -1.84 -1.20 5.75
C VAL A 38 -2.16 0.23 5.36
N LEU A 39 -1.16 1.11 5.46
CA LEU A 39 -1.32 2.51 5.06
C LEU A 39 -0.88 2.69 3.61
N VAL A 40 -1.73 3.27 2.78
CA VAL A 40 -1.43 3.54 1.36
C VAL A 40 -1.56 5.03 1.08
N ALA A 41 -0.51 5.65 0.55
CA ALA A 41 -0.56 7.02 0.04
C ALA A 41 -0.46 7.01 -1.49
N CYS A 42 -1.57 7.29 -2.16
CA CYS A 42 -1.60 7.53 -3.60
C CYS A 42 -1.26 9.00 -3.88
N GLY A 43 -0.45 9.27 -4.90
CA GLY A 43 -0.09 10.65 -5.21
C GLY A 43 0.85 10.81 -6.38
N SER A 44 1.06 12.06 -6.81
CA SER A 44 2.01 12.35 -7.89
C SER A 44 3.45 12.06 -7.49
N PHE A 45 3.87 12.48 -6.29
CA PHE A 45 5.27 12.42 -5.83
C PHE A 45 6.26 12.97 -6.87
N SER A 46 6.04 14.20 -7.31
CA SER A 46 6.79 14.85 -8.39
C SER A 46 7.46 16.16 -7.94
N PRO A 47 8.52 16.10 -7.10
CA PRO A 47 9.12 14.89 -6.49
C PRO A 47 8.48 14.53 -5.12
N VAL A 48 8.84 13.37 -4.58
CA VAL A 48 8.60 13.03 -3.17
C VAL A 48 9.35 13.99 -2.26
N THR A 49 8.80 14.27 -1.07
CA THR A 49 9.38 15.20 -0.08
C THR A 49 9.28 14.61 1.32
N TYR A 50 10.04 15.15 2.27
CA TYR A 50 9.95 14.76 3.68
C TYR A 50 8.56 14.92 4.28
N LEU A 51 7.75 15.86 3.79
CA LEU A 51 6.37 16.02 4.26
C LEU A 51 5.54 14.77 3.96
N HIS A 52 5.71 14.17 2.78
CA HIS A 52 5.01 12.93 2.42
C HIS A 52 5.36 11.79 3.39
N LEU A 53 6.64 11.67 3.74
CA LEU A 53 7.13 10.64 4.66
C LEU A 53 6.67 10.93 6.09
N ARG A 54 6.64 12.21 6.49
CA ARG A 54 6.16 12.64 7.80
C ARG A 54 4.67 12.33 8.01
N MET A 55 3.85 12.39 6.96
CA MET A 55 2.44 12.01 7.05
C MET A 55 2.28 10.55 7.52
N PHE A 56 3.13 9.63 7.04
CA PHE A 56 3.09 8.23 7.47
C PHE A 56 3.46 8.07 8.94
N GLU A 57 4.50 8.76 9.43
CA GLU A 57 4.87 8.68 10.84
C GLU A 57 3.79 9.26 11.75
N MET A 58 3.15 10.36 11.34
CA MET A 58 2.02 10.94 12.08
C MET A 58 0.82 9.99 12.12
N ALA A 59 0.46 9.38 10.99
CA ALA A 59 -0.60 8.40 10.92
C ALA A 59 -0.28 7.17 11.79
N LYS A 60 0.98 6.73 11.79
CA LYS A 60 1.44 5.60 12.59
C LYS A 60 1.35 5.86 14.09
N ASP A 61 1.80 7.02 14.54
CA ASP A 61 1.68 7.39 15.95
C ASP A 61 0.21 7.53 16.38
N TYR A 62 -0.65 8.11 15.52
CA TYR A 62 -2.08 8.20 15.78
C TYR A 62 -2.73 6.81 15.92
N VAL A 63 -2.52 5.94 14.94
CA VAL A 63 -3.06 4.58 14.93
C VAL A 63 -2.61 3.79 16.16
N ARG A 64 -1.32 3.89 16.52
CA ARG A 64 -0.76 3.18 17.69
C ARG A 64 -1.44 3.60 19.00
N GLN A 65 -1.76 4.88 19.15
CA GLN A 65 -2.25 5.45 20.42
C GLN A 65 -3.78 5.46 20.53
N ASN A 66 -4.50 5.53 19.42
CA ASN A 66 -5.94 5.85 19.42
C ASN A 66 -6.82 4.75 18.85
N THR A 67 -6.24 3.62 18.41
CA THR A 67 -7.00 2.57 17.74
C THR A 67 -6.54 1.15 18.10
N ASP A 68 -7.40 0.18 17.81
CA ASP A 68 -7.11 -1.25 17.96
C ASP A 68 -6.42 -1.85 16.73
N PHE A 69 -5.89 -1.01 15.84
CA PHE A 69 -5.14 -1.45 14.68
C PHE A 69 -3.64 -1.64 15.02
N GLU A 70 -3.02 -2.56 14.28
CA GLU A 70 -1.58 -2.73 14.21
C GLU A 70 -1.14 -2.48 12.76
N ILE A 71 -0.26 -1.49 12.56
CA ILE A 71 0.29 -1.23 11.23
C ILE A 71 1.28 -2.34 10.88
N VAL A 72 1.01 -3.00 9.75
CA VAL A 72 1.83 -4.11 9.24
C VAL A 72 2.63 -3.72 8.00
N GLY A 73 2.31 -2.59 7.37
CA GLY A 73 3.05 -2.06 6.22
C GLY A 73 2.57 -0.67 5.81
N GLY A 74 3.41 0.04 5.07
CA GLY A 74 3.07 1.33 4.46
C GLY A 74 3.57 1.40 3.02
N TYR A 75 2.76 1.95 2.11
CA TYR A 75 3.06 2.00 0.69
C TYR A 75 2.87 3.41 0.11
N LEU A 76 3.87 3.88 -0.60
CA LEU A 76 3.74 4.96 -1.57
C LEU A 76 3.27 4.35 -2.90
N SER A 77 2.20 4.88 -3.49
CA SER A 77 1.70 4.48 -4.82
C SER A 77 1.76 5.68 -5.77
N PRO A 78 2.83 5.81 -6.57
CA PRO A 78 2.92 6.89 -7.55
C PRO A 78 1.88 6.74 -8.66
N VAL A 79 1.18 7.84 -8.96
CA VAL A 79 0.15 7.86 -10.01
C VAL A 79 0.73 7.56 -11.40
N SER A 80 -0.09 7.04 -12.30
CA SER A 80 0.23 6.89 -13.74
C SER A 80 0.56 8.24 -14.41
N ASP A 81 1.48 8.22 -15.39
CA ASP A 81 1.77 9.38 -16.25
C ASP A 81 0.54 9.80 -17.07
N GLN A 82 -0.43 8.90 -17.29
CA GLN A 82 -1.69 9.19 -17.97
C GLN A 82 -2.64 10.07 -17.14
N TYR A 83 -2.29 10.39 -15.88
CA TYR A 83 -2.97 11.43 -15.12
C TYR A 83 -2.88 12.82 -15.79
N LYS A 84 -1.90 13.02 -16.69
CA LYS A 84 -1.75 14.23 -17.52
C LYS A 84 -1.72 15.55 -16.74
N LYS A 85 -1.28 15.51 -15.47
CA LYS A 85 -1.05 16.72 -14.69
C LYS A 85 0.09 17.53 -15.32
N PRO A 86 -0.08 18.85 -15.56
CA PRO A 86 0.99 19.70 -16.09
C PRO A 86 2.25 19.62 -15.19
N GLY A 87 3.41 19.41 -15.81
CA GLY A 87 4.70 19.31 -15.10
C GLY A 87 4.94 17.99 -14.35
N LEU A 88 4.12 16.95 -14.59
CA LEU A 88 4.35 15.62 -14.02
C LEU A 88 5.61 14.98 -14.62
N LEU A 89 6.59 14.66 -13.78
CA LEU A 89 7.77 13.90 -14.19
C LEU A 89 7.37 12.46 -14.57
N SER A 90 8.19 11.79 -15.38
CA SER A 90 7.94 10.40 -15.76
C SER A 90 7.81 9.48 -14.54
N ALA A 91 6.93 8.49 -14.65
CA ALA A 91 6.65 7.50 -13.62
C ALA A 91 7.94 6.81 -13.17
N HIS A 92 8.83 6.48 -14.11
CA HIS A 92 10.12 5.87 -13.83
C HIS A 92 10.97 6.71 -12.85
N HIS A 93 11.09 8.02 -13.08
CA HIS A 93 11.85 8.89 -12.17
C HIS A 93 11.16 9.02 -10.81
N ARG A 94 9.83 9.14 -10.79
CA ARG A 94 9.07 9.30 -9.53
C ARG A 94 9.13 8.04 -8.67
N VAL A 95 8.96 6.86 -9.26
CA VAL A 95 9.14 5.57 -8.58
C VAL A 95 10.56 5.46 -8.01
N ASN A 96 11.59 5.78 -8.80
CA ASN A 96 12.98 5.71 -8.32
C ASN A 96 13.25 6.69 -7.16
N MET A 97 12.77 7.93 -7.26
CA MET A 97 12.88 8.90 -6.17
C MET A 97 12.12 8.45 -4.91
N CYS A 98 10.94 7.85 -5.06
CA CYS A 98 10.19 7.28 -3.93
C CYS A 98 10.95 6.12 -3.28
N ASN A 99 11.56 5.24 -4.07
CA ASN A 99 12.37 4.12 -3.55
C ASN A 99 13.54 4.65 -2.73
N LEU A 100 14.33 5.56 -3.30
CA LEU A 100 15.45 6.18 -2.58
C LEU A 100 14.99 6.87 -1.29
N ALA A 101 13.88 7.62 -1.33
CA ALA A 101 13.34 8.27 -0.14
C ALA A 101 12.89 7.26 0.92
N ALA A 102 12.17 6.20 0.54
CA ALA A 102 11.70 5.16 1.45
C ALA A 102 12.86 4.33 2.03
N GLU A 103 13.91 4.07 1.25
CA GLU A 103 15.10 3.32 1.67
C GLU A 103 15.95 4.12 2.66
N GLN A 104 16.20 5.41 2.38
CA GLN A 104 17.11 6.23 3.18
C GLN A 104 16.49 6.72 4.49
N THR A 105 15.16 6.85 4.56
CA THR A 105 14.51 7.56 5.68
C THR A 105 13.53 6.70 6.49
N SER A 106 13.17 5.51 6.00
CA SER A 106 12.19 4.65 6.66
C SER A 106 12.63 3.19 6.64
N GLN A 107 12.19 2.44 7.65
CA GLN A 107 12.40 1.00 7.77
C GLN A 107 11.14 0.18 7.47
N TRP A 108 9.99 0.83 7.25
CA TRP A 108 8.69 0.16 7.12
C TRP A 108 7.86 0.59 5.91
N LEU A 109 8.27 1.66 5.22
CA LEU A 109 7.65 2.10 3.99
C LEU A 109 8.21 1.35 2.78
N MET A 110 7.35 1.08 1.81
CA MET A 110 7.65 0.50 0.50
C MET A 110 7.05 1.37 -0.59
N VAL A 111 7.41 1.11 -1.84
CA VAL A 111 6.80 1.74 -3.01
C VAL A 111 6.19 0.64 -3.87
N ASP A 112 4.89 0.73 -4.11
CA ASP A 112 4.23 -0.13 -5.10
C ASP A 112 4.18 0.62 -6.45
N PRO A 113 4.93 0.17 -7.47
CA PRO A 113 4.93 0.82 -8.78
C PRO A 113 3.72 0.45 -9.63
N TRP A 114 2.81 -0.42 -9.16
CA TRP A 114 1.70 -0.94 -9.96
C TRP A 114 0.92 0.18 -10.64
N GLU A 115 0.37 1.14 -9.89
CA GLU A 115 -0.43 2.26 -10.41
C GLU A 115 0.35 3.09 -11.45
N ALA A 116 1.65 3.27 -11.24
CA ALA A 116 2.50 4.14 -12.04
C ALA A 116 2.64 3.67 -13.49
N PHE A 117 2.58 2.35 -13.70
CA PHE A 117 2.73 1.71 -15.01
C PHE A 117 1.41 1.20 -15.61
N GLN A 118 0.28 1.55 -15.01
CA GLN A 118 -1.05 1.31 -15.58
C GLN A 118 -1.52 2.48 -16.46
N SER A 119 -2.62 2.26 -17.18
CA SER A 119 -3.51 3.36 -17.56
C SER A 119 -4.09 4.04 -16.31
N TYR A 120 -4.53 5.30 -16.41
CA TYR A 120 -5.03 6.03 -15.23
C TYR A 120 -6.09 5.21 -14.46
N GLN A 121 -5.82 4.98 -13.18
CA GLN A 121 -6.70 4.27 -12.27
C GLN A 121 -7.32 5.22 -11.25
N ARG A 122 -8.55 4.93 -10.84
CA ARG A 122 -9.16 5.59 -9.67
C ARG A 122 -8.51 5.02 -8.40
N THR A 123 -8.33 5.85 -7.37
CA THR A 123 -7.75 5.43 -6.08
C THR A 123 -8.46 4.21 -5.47
N ALA A 124 -9.78 4.10 -5.61
CA ALA A 124 -10.51 2.92 -5.14
C ALA A 124 -10.06 1.61 -5.83
N VAL A 125 -9.68 1.67 -7.12
CA VAL A 125 -9.13 0.50 -7.83
C VAL A 125 -7.75 0.14 -7.31
N VAL A 126 -6.93 1.15 -6.99
CA VAL A 126 -5.60 0.95 -6.41
C VAL A 126 -5.73 0.30 -5.02
N LEU A 127 -6.66 0.77 -4.18
CA LEU A 127 -6.92 0.14 -2.88
C LEU A 127 -7.45 -1.29 -3.02
N ASP A 128 -8.34 -1.56 -3.98
CA ASP A 128 -8.78 -2.93 -4.27
C ASP A 128 -7.62 -3.84 -4.74
N HIS A 129 -6.64 -3.28 -5.44
CA HIS A 129 -5.42 -4.01 -5.84
C HIS A 129 -4.59 -4.38 -4.60
N PHE A 130 -4.38 -3.45 -3.65
CA PHE A 130 -3.72 -3.77 -2.38
C PHE A 130 -4.49 -4.84 -1.57
N GLU A 131 -5.81 -4.72 -1.49
CA GLU A 131 -6.69 -5.71 -0.86
C GLU A 131 -6.51 -7.09 -1.52
N HIS A 132 -6.49 -7.13 -2.85
CA HIS A 132 -6.29 -8.37 -3.60
C HIS A 132 -4.90 -8.98 -3.36
N GLU A 133 -3.83 -8.18 -3.44
CA GLU A 133 -2.46 -8.66 -3.24
C GLU A 133 -2.24 -9.19 -1.81
N ILE A 134 -2.80 -8.52 -0.80
CA ILE A 134 -2.55 -8.87 0.60
C ILE A 134 -3.54 -9.92 1.10
N ASN A 135 -4.84 -9.73 0.88
CA ASN A 135 -5.87 -10.58 1.48
C ASN A 135 -6.25 -11.77 0.58
N VAL A 136 -6.25 -11.60 -0.74
CA VAL A 136 -6.64 -12.68 -1.67
C VAL A 136 -5.45 -13.54 -2.07
N LYS A 137 -4.40 -12.96 -2.66
CA LYS A 137 -3.21 -13.73 -3.11
C LYS A 137 -2.39 -14.27 -1.95
N ARG A 138 -2.31 -13.54 -0.83
CA ARG A 138 -1.48 -13.92 0.33
C ARG A 138 -2.27 -14.42 1.53
N GLY A 139 -3.60 -14.36 1.52
CA GLY A 139 -4.45 -14.86 2.60
C GLY A 139 -4.44 -14.00 3.88
N GLY A 140 -4.06 -12.73 3.78
CA GLY A 140 -3.97 -11.80 4.92
C GLY A 140 -2.70 -11.95 5.75
N ILE A 141 -2.76 -11.47 6.99
CA ILE A 141 -1.64 -11.44 7.95
C ILE A 141 -1.84 -12.53 9.00
N GLU A 142 -0.79 -13.29 9.29
CA GLU A 142 -0.82 -14.33 10.31
C GLU A 142 -0.86 -13.72 11.71
N THR A 143 -1.50 -14.43 12.63
CA THR A 143 -1.47 -14.13 14.06
C THR A 143 -0.50 -15.09 14.76
N PRO A 144 0.03 -14.76 15.95
CA PRO A 144 0.95 -15.65 16.68
C PRO A 144 0.39 -17.06 16.98
N ASP A 145 -0.93 -17.21 17.02
CA ASP A 145 -1.67 -18.47 17.20
C ASP A 145 -1.88 -19.25 15.88
N GLY A 146 -1.37 -18.74 14.75
CA GLY A 146 -1.44 -19.40 13.44
C GLY A 146 -2.73 -19.14 12.65
N ALA A 147 -3.68 -18.38 13.20
CA ALA A 147 -4.81 -17.87 12.44
C ALA A 147 -4.38 -16.77 11.46
N ARG A 148 -5.28 -16.35 10.57
CA ARG A 148 -5.03 -15.26 9.62
C ARG A 148 -6.13 -14.22 9.68
N LYS A 149 -5.75 -12.94 9.70
CA LYS A 149 -6.66 -11.79 9.68
C LYS A 149 -6.48 -10.97 8.40
N PRO A 150 -7.56 -10.53 7.74
CA PRO A 150 -7.45 -9.66 6.57
C PRO A 150 -6.89 -8.30 6.99
N ALA A 151 -5.88 -7.78 6.29
CA ALA A 151 -5.41 -6.41 6.47
C ALA A 151 -6.50 -5.41 6.07
N ARG A 152 -6.65 -4.34 6.84
CA ARG A 152 -7.52 -3.21 6.56
C ARG A 152 -6.78 -2.10 5.83
#